data_AF-A0A419X5M5-F1
#
_entry.id   AF-A0A419X5M5-F1
#
_cell.length_a   1.000
_cell.length_b   1.000
_cell.length_c   1.000
_cell.angle_alpha   90.00
_cell.angle_beta   90.00
_cell.angle_gamma   90.00
#
_symmetry.space_group_name_H-M   'P 1'
#
loop_
_entity.id
_entity.type
_entity.pdbx_description
1 polymer ?
#
loop_
_entity_poly.entity_id
_entity_poly.type
_entity_poly.pdbx_seq_one_letter_code
_entity_poly.pdbx_strand_id
1 'polypeptide(L)'
;MTTHQAPPPTTRLREVADLTPADVHAVEAFLEERLDRVSGPAERGSDTYRVTLALRHVAVQQARLALSSLSRAAEANPADGHQRVLGRLVERWNLLMDLVAPWVDQPGWNAERWHYLPHPPERNAVVVADLDAQADATKWVRR
;
A
#
# COMPACT_ATOMS: atom_id res chain seq x y z
N MET A 1 -4.12 26.90 -9.94
CA MET A 1 -4.26 25.46 -10.23
C MET A 1 -5.01 24.84 -9.07
N THR A 2 -6.31 24.59 -9.25
CA THR A 2 -7.18 24.00 -8.22
C THR A 2 -7.01 22.49 -8.28
N THR A 3 -6.37 21.89 -7.28
CA THR A 3 -6.39 20.44 -7.08
C THR A 3 -7.83 20.05 -6.75
N HIS A 4 -8.49 19.38 -7.70
CA HIS A 4 -9.83 18.85 -7.48
C HIS A 4 -9.69 17.62 -6.57
N GLN A 5 -9.60 17.85 -5.27
CA GLN A 5 -9.61 16.79 -4.28
C GLN A 5 -11.04 16.24 -4.21
N ALA A 6 -11.23 15.03 -4.72
CA ALA A 6 -12.50 14.33 -4.59
C ALA A 6 -12.84 14.18 -3.09
N PRO A 7 -14.12 14.29 -2.69
CA PRO A 7 -14.52 14.06 -1.31
C PRO A 7 -14.08 12.65 -0.89
N PRO A 8 -13.61 12.46 0.36
CA PRO A 8 -13.19 11.15 0.81
C PRO A 8 -14.38 10.19 0.73
N PRO A 9 -14.19 8.98 0.19
CA PRO A 9 -15.24 7.98 0.13
C PRO A 9 -15.76 7.67 1.53
N THR A 10 -17.08 7.69 1.70
CA THR A 10 -17.78 7.55 3.00
C THR A 10 -18.15 6.12 3.36
N THR A 11 -17.96 5.17 2.45
CA THR A 11 -18.23 3.75 2.71
C THR A 11 -17.03 3.11 3.40
N ARG A 12 -17.26 2.13 4.29
CA ARG A 12 -16.17 1.30 4.84
C ARG A 12 -15.47 0.55 3.71
N LEU A 13 -14.14 0.54 3.71
CA LEU A 13 -13.36 -0.30 2.78
C LEU A 13 -13.50 -1.77 3.23
N ARG A 14 -13.95 -2.68 2.37
CA ARG A 14 -14.09 -4.11 2.72
C ARG A 14 -13.21 -4.98 1.84
N GLU A 15 -13.10 -4.61 0.56
CA GLU A 15 -12.34 -5.35 -0.43
C GLU A 15 -11.53 -4.41 -1.32
N VAL A 16 -10.61 -4.98 -2.11
CA VAL A 16 -9.75 -4.23 -3.03
C VAL A 16 -10.54 -3.44 -4.07
N ALA A 17 -11.74 -3.90 -4.45
CA ALA A 17 -12.60 -3.21 -5.40
C ALA A 17 -13.18 -1.90 -4.83
N ASP A 18 -13.22 -1.73 -3.51
CA ASP A 18 -13.68 -0.51 -2.84
C ASP A 18 -12.61 0.59 -2.79
N LEU A 19 -11.36 0.27 -3.17
CA LEU A 19 -10.26 1.23 -3.19
C LEU A 19 -10.45 2.22 -4.33
N THR A 20 -10.21 3.49 -4.02
CA THR A 20 -10.30 4.61 -4.94
C THR A 20 -8.98 5.39 -4.95
N PRO A 21 -8.73 6.21 -5.99
CA PRO A 21 -7.59 7.13 -5.98
C PRO A 21 -7.59 8.06 -4.76
N ALA A 22 -8.76 8.45 -4.27
CA ALA A 22 -8.90 9.33 -3.10
C ALA A 22 -8.33 8.69 -1.83
N ASP A 23 -8.40 7.37 -1.69
CA ASP A 23 -7.82 6.66 -0.54
C ASP A 23 -6.31 6.73 -0.52
N VAL A 24 -5.70 6.51 -1.69
CA VAL A 24 -4.25 6.55 -1.85
C VAL A 24 -3.74 7.96 -1.59
N HIS A 25 -4.41 8.98 -2.13
CA HIS A 25 -4.06 10.38 -1.86
C HIS A 25 -4.27 10.78 -0.39
N ALA A 26 -5.30 10.27 0.28
CA ALA A 26 -5.52 10.54 1.69
C ALA A 26 -4.39 9.97 2.56
N VAL A 27 -3.93 8.76 2.25
CA VAL A 27 -2.77 8.14 2.92
C VAL A 27 -1.47 8.90 2.64
N GLU A 28 -1.25 9.30 1.37
CA GLU A 28 -0.08 10.08 0.97
C GLU A 28 -0.02 11.42 1.72
N ALA A 29 -1.12 12.17 1.76
CA ALA A 29 -1.22 13.44 2.47
C ALA A 29 -1.02 13.28 4.00
N PHE A 30 -1.58 12.22 4.58
CA PHE A 30 -1.42 11.92 6.00
C PHE A 30 0.04 11.61 6.38
N LEU A 31 0.75 10.86 5.53
CA LEU A 31 2.18 10.59 5.70
C LEU A 31 3.02 11.84 5.47
N GLU A 32 2.75 12.60 4.42
CA GLU A 32 3.48 13.82 4.08
C GLU A 32 3.47 14.82 5.25
N GLU A 33 2.29 15.09 5.81
CA GLU A 33 2.15 15.98 6.97
C GLU A 33 3.03 15.56 8.15
N ARG A 34 3.11 14.25 8.43
CA ARG A 34 3.90 13.72 9.56
C ARG A 34 5.39 13.75 9.29
N LEU A 35 5.78 13.35 8.08
CA LEU A 35 7.18 13.40 7.65
C LEU A 35 7.68 14.84 7.61
N ASP A 36 6.85 15.82 7.24
CA ASP A 36 7.16 17.25 7.35
C ASP A 36 7.40 17.70 8.80
N ARG A 37 6.55 17.27 9.74
CA ARG A 37 6.73 17.59 11.17
C ARG A 37 8.03 17.02 11.75
N VAL A 38 8.44 15.82 11.31
CA VAL A 38 9.67 15.17 11.79
C VAL A 38 10.92 15.77 11.13
N SER A 39 10.88 16.03 9.82
CA SER A 39 12.04 16.56 9.07
C SER A 39 12.22 18.06 9.19
N GLY A 40 11.16 18.83 9.40
CA GLY A 40 11.19 20.29 9.50
C GLY A 40 12.20 20.84 10.51
N PRO A 41 12.27 20.31 11.75
CA PRO A 41 13.27 20.74 12.73
C PRO A 41 14.63 20.02 12.59
N ALA A 42 14.75 18.99 11.76
CA ALA A 42 15.98 18.22 11.63
C ALA A 42 17.03 18.98 10.79
N GLU A 43 18.28 18.97 11.24
CA GLU A 43 19.38 19.53 10.47
C GLU A 43 19.52 18.78 9.13
N ARG A 44 19.69 19.53 8.03
CA ARG A 44 19.92 18.91 6.72
C ARG A 44 21.17 18.04 6.76
N GLY A 45 21.04 16.80 6.31
CA GLY A 45 22.14 15.84 6.30
C GLY A 45 22.28 15.03 7.59
N SER A 46 21.53 15.35 8.65
CA SER A 46 21.37 14.46 9.81
C SER A 46 20.72 13.14 9.40
N ASP A 47 20.94 12.09 10.21
CA ASP A 47 20.33 10.78 9.96
C ASP A 47 18.80 10.85 10.00
N THR A 48 18.23 11.63 10.92
CA THR A 48 16.78 11.89 10.96
C THR A 48 16.27 12.48 9.65
N TYR A 49 16.96 13.49 9.11
CA TYR A 49 16.60 14.08 7.82
C TYR A 49 16.67 13.05 6.67
N ARG A 50 17.75 12.26 6.61
CA ARG A 50 17.95 11.24 5.57
C ARG A 50 16.91 10.13 5.63
N VAL A 51 16.61 9.61 6.82
CA VAL A 51 15.59 8.57 7.04
C VAL A 51 14.21 9.10 6.65
N THR A 52 13.86 10.31 7.08
CA THR A 52 12.56 10.92 6.75
C THR A 52 12.42 11.15 5.25
N LEU A 53 13.49 11.59 4.58
CA LEU A 53 13.51 11.73 3.12
C LEU A 53 13.36 10.37 2.41
N ALA A 54 14.06 9.34 2.87
CA ALA A 54 13.95 7.99 2.32
C ALA A 54 12.52 7.44 2.47
N LEU A 55 11.91 7.60 3.64
CA LEU A 55 10.52 7.21 3.89
C LEU A 55 9.55 7.96 2.98
N ARG A 56 9.76 9.27 2.76
CA ARG A 56 8.96 10.03 1.78
C ARG A 56 9.06 9.45 0.38
N HIS A 57 10.26 9.12 -0.08
CA HIS A 57 10.45 8.50 -1.39
C HIS A 57 9.73 7.16 -1.51
N VAL A 58 9.79 6.32 -0.48
CA VAL A 58 9.07 5.04 -0.45
C VAL A 58 7.56 5.28 -0.50
N ALA A 59 7.03 6.17 0.34
CA ALA A 59 5.59 6.49 0.39
C ALA A 59 5.06 6.98 -0.97
N VAL A 60 5.72 7.98 -1.57
CA VAL A 60 5.36 8.53 -2.88
C VAL A 60 5.44 7.45 -3.97
N GLN A 61 6.47 6.60 -3.95
CA GLN A 61 6.60 5.54 -4.94
C GLN A 61 5.50 4.48 -4.79
N GLN A 62 5.16 4.06 -3.57
CA GLN A 62 4.07 3.09 -3.36
C GLN A 62 2.72 3.70 -3.75
N ALA A 63 2.46 4.97 -3.41
CA ALA A 63 1.25 5.68 -3.81
C ALA A 63 1.10 5.74 -5.34
N ARG A 64 2.16 6.12 -6.06
CA ARG A 64 2.18 6.13 -7.54
C ARG A 64 1.91 4.75 -8.14
N LEU A 65 2.50 3.70 -7.59
CA LEU A 65 2.29 2.32 -8.05
C LEU A 65 0.85 1.83 -7.75
N ALA A 66 0.28 2.22 -6.61
CA ALA A 66 -1.12 1.92 -6.27
C ALA A 66 -2.08 2.62 -7.23
N LEU A 67 -1.88 3.92 -7.50
CA LEU A 67 -2.67 4.68 -8.47
C LEU A 67 -2.58 4.10 -9.89
N SER A 68 -1.38 3.70 -10.32
CA SER A 68 -1.20 3.03 -11.61
C SER A 68 -1.95 1.69 -11.66
N SER A 69 -1.96 0.94 -10.56
CA SER A 69 -2.68 -0.34 -10.47
C SER A 69 -4.20 -0.13 -10.49
N LEU A 70 -4.71 0.93 -9.86
CA LEU A 70 -6.12 1.33 -9.93
C LEU A 70 -6.53 1.67 -11.37
N SER A 71 -5.74 2.49 -12.08
CA SER A 71 -6.00 2.82 -13.49
C SER A 71 -6.05 1.56 -14.35
N ARG A 72 -5.06 0.66 -14.18
CA ARG A 72 -5.02 -0.61 -14.93
C ARG A 72 -6.18 -1.53 -14.56
N ALA A 73 -6.64 -1.54 -13.31
CA ALA A 73 -7.77 -2.37 -12.89
C ALA A 73 -9.07 -1.90 -13.57
N ALA A 74 -9.25 -0.60 -13.74
CA ALA A 74 -10.39 -0.02 -14.44
C ALA A 74 -10.40 -0.35 -15.96
N GLU A 75 -9.22 -0.53 -16.57
CA GLU A 75 -9.07 -0.84 -18.00
C GLU A 75 -8.98 -2.35 -18.29
N ALA A 76 -8.70 -3.18 -17.28
CA ALA A 76 -8.41 -4.60 -17.48
C ALA A 76 -9.69 -5.41 -17.79
N ASN A 77 -9.63 -6.17 -18.88
CA ASN A 77 -10.65 -7.15 -19.24
C ASN A 77 -10.65 -8.30 -18.20
N PRO A 78 -11.82 -8.83 -17.75
CA PRO A 78 -11.89 -9.81 -16.65
C PRO A 78 -11.18 -11.14 -16.90
N ALA A 79 -10.83 -11.44 -18.16
CA ALA A 79 -10.48 -12.78 -18.60
C ALA A 79 -9.20 -13.38 -18.01
N ASP A 80 -8.19 -12.60 -17.60
CA ASP A 80 -6.97 -13.16 -16.96
C ASP A 80 -6.03 -12.11 -16.33
N GLY A 81 -6.00 -10.89 -16.88
CA GLY A 81 -5.11 -9.82 -16.39
C GLY A 81 -5.59 -9.16 -15.10
N HIS A 82 -6.90 -9.16 -14.87
CA HIS A 82 -7.55 -8.39 -13.82
C HIS A 82 -7.14 -8.86 -12.42
N GLN A 83 -7.14 -10.17 -12.16
CA GLN A 83 -6.76 -10.72 -10.84
C GLN A 83 -5.31 -10.40 -10.46
N ARG A 84 -4.38 -10.48 -11.42
CA ARG A 84 -2.97 -10.14 -11.18
C ARG A 84 -2.80 -8.66 -10.84
N VAL A 85 -3.57 -7.77 -11.49
CA VAL A 85 -3.56 -6.33 -11.19
C VAL A 85 -4.12 -6.06 -9.80
N LEU A 86 -5.24 -6.70 -9.43
CA LEU A 86 -5.81 -6.57 -8.08
C LEU A 86 -4.87 -7.10 -7.00
N GLY A 87 -4.21 -8.24 -7.22
CA GLY A 87 -3.22 -8.77 -6.29
C GLY A 87 -2.08 -7.77 -6.02
N ARG A 88 -1.55 -7.14 -7.08
CA ARG A 88 -0.55 -6.07 -6.94
C ARG A 88 -1.10 -4.85 -6.23
N LEU A 89 -2.34 -4.46 -6.50
CA LEU A 89 -2.97 -3.34 -5.80
C LEU A 89 -3.07 -3.60 -4.29
N VAL A 90 -3.50 -4.80 -3.88
CA VAL A 90 -3.51 -5.19 -2.45
C VAL A 90 -2.12 -5.13 -1.83
N GLU A 91 -1.08 -5.63 -2.51
CA GLU A 91 0.29 -5.55 -2.01
C GLU A 91 0.72 -4.10 -1.77
N ARG A 92 0.45 -3.20 -2.72
CA ARG A 92 0.82 -1.78 -2.59
C ARG A 92 0.03 -1.09 -1.49
N TRP A 93 -1.26 -1.42 -1.37
CA TRP A 93 -2.10 -0.91 -0.30
C TRP A 93 -1.60 -1.36 1.07
N ASN A 94 -1.31 -2.64 1.26
CA ASN A 94 -0.83 -3.17 2.53
C ASN A 94 0.55 -2.61 2.92
N LEU A 95 1.43 -2.36 1.95
CA LEU A 95 2.69 -1.65 2.20
C LEU A 95 2.46 -0.19 2.64
N LEU A 96 1.47 0.50 2.08
CA LEU A 96 1.07 1.82 2.57
C LEU A 96 0.53 1.74 4.00
N MET A 97 -0.24 0.69 4.34
CA MET A 97 -0.72 0.44 5.70
C MET A 97 0.43 0.19 6.69
N ASP A 98 1.46 -0.57 6.29
CA ASP A 98 2.68 -0.75 7.11
C ASP A 98 3.37 0.58 7.39
N LEU A 99 3.41 1.47 6.39
CA LEU A 99 3.96 2.80 6.57
C LEU A 99 3.13 3.61 7.56
N VAL A 100 1.79 3.61 7.47
CA VAL A 100 0.96 4.45 8.35
C VAL A 100 0.69 3.86 9.73
N ALA A 101 0.85 2.55 9.93
CA ALA A 101 0.52 1.83 11.17
C ALA A 101 1.13 2.43 12.45
N PRO A 102 2.37 2.97 12.46
CA PRO A 102 2.94 3.62 13.64
C PRO A 102 2.17 4.85 14.13
N TRP A 103 1.23 5.38 13.33
CA TRP A 103 0.44 6.57 13.65
C TRP A 103 -1.06 6.29 13.84
N VAL A 104 -1.43 5.04 14.15
CA VAL A 104 -2.83 4.61 14.35
C VAL A 104 -3.56 5.39 15.45
N ASP A 105 -2.83 5.91 16.44
CA ASP A 105 -3.35 6.67 17.57
C ASP A 105 -3.41 8.19 17.30
N GLN A 106 -2.97 8.64 16.14
CA GLN A 106 -2.84 10.06 15.83
C GLN A 106 -4.12 10.67 15.23
N PRO A 107 -4.38 11.97 15.46
CA PRO A 107 -5.47 12.68 14.81
C PRO A 107 -5.43 12.57 13.28
N GLY A 108 -6.58 12.35 12.67
CA GLY A 108 -6.72 12.18 11.22
C GLY A 108 -6.56 10.74 10.73
N TRP A 109 -6.26 9.78 11.61
CA TRP A 109 -6.31 8.36 11.27
C TRP A 109 -7.74 7.94 10.90
N ASN A 110 -7.90 7.22 9.78
CA ASN A 110 -9.19 6.72 9.33
C ASN A 110 -9.29 5.20 9.51
N ALA A 111 -9.74 4.73 10.67
CA ALA A 111 -9.84 3.30 10.98
C ALA A 111 -10.83 2.52 10.09
N GLU A 112 -11.82 3.20 9.50
CA GLU A 112 -12.82 2.54 8.64
C GLU A 112 -12.25 2.19 7.26
N ARG A 113 -11.25 2.95 6.80
CA ARG A 113 -10.65 2.75 5.48
C ARG A 113 -9.22 2.26 5.53
N TRP A 114 -8.43 2.68 6.52
CA TRP A 114 -7.01 2.36 6.60
C TRP A 114 -6.79 1.11 7.42
N HIS A 115 -6.97 -0.04 6.78
CA HIS A 115 -6.64 -1.34 7.33
C HIS A 115 -6.14 -2.26 6.21
N TYR A 116 -5.46 -3.33 6.62
CA TYR A 116 -4.96 -4.34 5.69
C TYR A 116 -6.11 -5.01 4.96
N LEU A 117 -5.96 -5.15 3.64
CA LEU A 117 -6.87 -5.90 2.81
C LEU A 117 -6.38 -7.35 2.63
N PRO A 118 -7.29 -8.34 2.62
CA PRO A 118 -6.92 -9.71 2.34
C PRO A 118 -6.41 -9.85 0.90
N HIS A 119 -5.39 -10.69 0.71
CA HIS A 119 -5.00 -11.07 -0.64
C HIS A 119 -6.10 -11.92 -1.30
N PRO A 120 -6.34 -11.75 -2.62
CA PRO A 120 -7.26 -12.61 -3.33
C PRO A 120 -6.81 -14.08 -3.23
N PRO A 121 -7.76 -15.03 -3.11
CA PRO A 121 -7.50 -16.43 -2.73
C PRO A 121 -6.51 -17.15 -3.65
N GLU A 122 -6.43 -16.75 -4.93
CA GLU A 122 -5.55 -17.35 -5.93
C GLU A 122 -4.06 -17.11 -5.64
N ARG A 123 -3.70 -16.03 -4.94
CA ARG A 123 -2.32 -15.78 -4.52
C ARG A 123 -1.92 -16.64 -3.32
N ASN A 124 -2.86 -16.93 -2.41
CA ASN A 124 -2.62 -17.83 -1.29
C ASN A 124 -2.34 -19.26 -1.78
N ALA A 125 -3.04 -19.72 -2.82
CA ALA A 125 -2.77 -21.02 -3.43
C ALA A 125 -1.36 -21.10 -4.05
N VAL A 126 -0.92 -20.04 -4.73
CA VAL A 126 0.43 -19.99 -5.35
C VAL A 126 1.54 -19.90 -4.29
N VAL A 127 1.37 -19.09 -3.23
CA VAL A 127 2.38 -18.96 -2.16
C VAL A 127 2.47 -20.24 -1.32
N VAL A 128 1.34 -20.89 -1.00
CA VAL A 128 1.34 -22.18 -0.30
C VAL A 128 1.99 -23.26 -1.17
N ALA A 129 1.68 -23.32 -2.46
CA ALA A 129 2.31 -24.27 -3.38
C ALA A 129 3.83 -24.06 -3.53
N ASP A 130 4.31 -22.81 -3.53
CA ASP A 130 5.74 -22.49 -3.64
C ASP A 130 6.49 -22.81 -2.33
N LEU A 131 5.86 -22.58 -1.17
CA LEU A 131 6.40 -22.97 0.13
C LEU A 131 6.44 -24.50 0.32
N ASP A 132 5.41 -25.21 -0.13
CA ASP A 132 5.39 -26.69 -0.10
C ASP A 132 6.43 -27.28 -1.06
N ALA A 133 6.60 -26.69 -2.25
CA ALA A 133 7.64 -27.09 -3.19
C ALA A 133 9.06 -26.86 -2.63
N GLN A 134 9.28 -25.74 -1.92
CA GLN A 134 10.55 -25.48 -1.24
C GLN A 134 10.79 -26.42 -0.05
N ALA A 135 9.75 -26.75 0.71
CA ALA A 135 9.83 -27.68 1.82
C ALA A 135 10.17 -29.10 1.35
N ASP A 136 9.60 -29.54 0.22
CA ASP A 136 9.91 -30.84 -0.38
C ASP A 136 11.28 -30.87 -1.05
N ALA A 137 11.71 -29.80 -1.71
CA ALA A 137 13.08 -29.70 -2.24
C ALA A 137 14.14 -29.81 -1.12
N THR A 138 13.84 -29.28 0.07
CA THR A 138 14.75 -29.33 1.23
C THR A 138 14.85 -30.73 1.85
N LYS A 139 13.82 -31.59 1.69
CA LYS A 139 13.87 -32.99 2.17
C LYS A 139 14.84 -33.88 1.39
N TRP A 140 15.15 -33.55 0.13
CA TRP A 140 16.05 -34.34 -0.72
C TRP A 140 17.54 -33.97 -0.57
N VAL A 141 17.86 -32.81 0.01
CA VAL A 141 19.25 -32.34 0.20
C VAL A 141 19.89 -32.89 1.49
N ARG A 142 19.12 -33.53 2.38
CA ARG A 142 19.59 -34.07 3.67
C ARG A 142 19.66 -35.61 3.73
N ARG A 143 19.94 -36.29 2.62
CA ARG A 143 20.22 -37.74 2.61
C ARG A 143 21.66 -38.04 2.22
#